data_AF-A0A538CM51-F1
#
_entry.id   AF-A0A538CM51-F1
#
_cell.length_a   1.000
_cell.length_b   1.000
_cell.length_c   1.000
_cell.angle_alpha   90.00
_cell.angle_beta   90.00
_cell.angle_gamma   90.00
#
_symmetry.space_group_name_H-M   'P 1'
#
loop_
_entity.id
_entity.type
_entity.pdbx_description
1 polymer ?
#
loop_
_entity_poly.entity_id
_entity_poly.type
_entity_poly.pdbx_seq_one_letter_code
_entity_poly.pdbx_strand_id
1 'polypeptide(L)'
;MSAAVATRTSGSPDNYYAPDFLVEVEGKQLDPKSRDDVVEIKVTMELDKVDSVDLKLNNYDDTTFDLKWSDADFFRLGHRVHVKLGYVDSLVSMLRGPITTLSPEFVS
;
A
#
# COMPACT_ATOMS: atom_id res chain seq x y z
N MET A 1 10.12 -37.31 -9.57
CA MET A 1 9.54 -36.02 -9.17
C MET A 1 10.58 -34.96 -9.45
N SER A 2 10.42 -34.21 -10.55
CA SER A 2 11.41 -33.23 -11.01
C SER A 2 10.99 -31.86 -10.52
N ALA A 3 11.85 -31.20 -9.74
CA ALA A 3 11.66 -29.81 -9.37
C ALA A 3 11.76 -28.95 -10.63
N ALA A 4 10.73 -28.14 -10.90
CA ALA A 4 10.78 -27.13 -11.94
C ALA A 4 11.78 -26.05 -11.50
N VAL A 5 12.90 -25.96 -12.22
CA VAL A 5 13.87 -24.87 -12.07
C VAL A 5 13.18 -23.61 -12.61
N ALA A 6 12.95 -22.63 -11.74
CA ALA A 6 12.49 -21.31 -12.15
C ALA A 6 13.53 -20.72 -13.09
N THR A 7 13.17 -20.59 -14.37
CA THR A 7 14.02 -20.02 -15.41
C THR A 7 14.18 -18.53 -15.11
N ARG A 8 15.38 -18.16 -14.64
CA ARG A 8 15.78 -16.78 -14.38
C ARG A 8 15.92 -16.06 -15.73
N THR A 9 14.89 -15.34 -16.15
CA THR A 9 14.98 -14.46 -17.33
C THR A 9 15.69 -13.18 -16.90
N SER A 10 16.98 -13.10 -17.22
CA SER A 10 17.81 -11.92 -16.99
C SER A 10 17.36 -10.74 -17.87
N GLY A 11 16.85 -9.69 -17.24
CA GLY A 11 16.60 -8.39 -17.86
C GLY A 11 16.92 -7.28 -16.86
N SER A 12 18.09 -6.65 -17.02
CA SER A 12 18.80 -5.69 -16.13
C SER A 12 19.01 -6.12 -14.67
N PRO A 13 20.25 -6.13 -14.15
CA PRO A 13 20.54 -6.44 -12.75
C PRO A 13 19.99 -5.42 -11.73
N ASP A 14 19.32 -4.37 -12.18
CA ASP A 14 19.02 -3.17 -11.38
C ASP A 14 17.68 -3.23 -10.62
N ASN A 15 16.76 -4.16 -10.94
CA ASN A 15 15.42 -4.21 -10.32
C ASN A 15 15.30 -5.15 -9.12
N TYR A 16 16.32 -5.97 -8.81
CA TYR A 16 16.26 -6.94 -7.71
C TYR A 16 16.16 -6.27 -6.32
N TYR A 17 16.56 -5.01 -6.22
CA TYR A 17 16.53 -4.22 -4.98
C TYR A 17 15.54 -3.04 -5.03
N ALA A 18 14.60 -3.05 -5.99
CA ALA A 18 13.54 -2.05 -6.02
C ALA A 18 12.52 -2.35 -4.90
N PRO A 19 12.32 -1.44 -3.93
CA PRO A 19 11.29 -1.62 -2.90
C PRO A 19 9.92 -1.60 -3.56
N ASP A 20 9.02 -2.41 -3.03
CA ASP A 20 7.66 -2.55 -3.53
C ASP A 20 6.69 -2.71 -2.36
N PHE A 21 5.42 -2.40 -2.62
CA PHE A 21 4.34 -2.49 -1.65
C PHE A 21 3.06 -2.97 -2.33
N LEU A 22 2.11 -3.41 -1.52
CA LEU A 22 0.75 -3.67 -1.95
C LEU A 22 -0.21 -3.22 -0.86
N VAL A 23 -1.20 -2.42 -1.26
CA VAL A 23 -2.33 -2.04 -0.41
C VAL A 23 -3.60 -2.62 -1.01
N GLU A 24 -4.30 -3.43 -0.22
CA GLU A 24 -5.61 -3.96 -0.55
C GLU A 24 -6.63 -3.36 0.43
N VAL A 25 -7.78 -2.90 -0.06
CA VAL A 25 -8.91 -2.48 0.76
C VAL A 25 -10.13 -3.31 0.38
N GLU A 26 -10.74 -3.98 1.37
CA GLU A 26 -11.81 -4.97 1.14
C GLU A 26 -11.41 -6.04 0.09
N GLY A 27 -10.12 -6.41 0.09
CA GLY A 27 -9.56 -7.39 -0.84
C GLY A 27 -9.33 -6.87 -2.28
N LYS A 28 -9.61 -5.59 -2.55
CA LYS A 28 -9.33 -4.94 -3.84
C LYS A 28 -8.01 -4.21 -3.77
N GLN A 29 -7.13 -4.49 -4.73
CA GLN A 29 -5.86 -3.76 -4.86
C GLN A 29 -6.12 -2.35 -5.38
N LEU A 30 -5.25 -1.41 -4.98
CA LEU A 30 -5.17 -0.11 -5.64
C LEU A 30 -4.85 -0.31 -7.13
N ASP A 31 -5.60 0.36 -8.00
CA ASP A 31 -5.23 0.44 -9.41
C ASP A 31 -3.95 1.28 -9.57
N PRO A 32 -3.28 1.22 -10.73
CA PRO A 32 -2.00 1.90 -10.93
C PRO A 32 -2.03 3.41 -10.63
N LYS A 33 -3.10 4.13 -10.99
CA LYS A 33 -3.21 5.58 -10.72
C LYS A 33 -3.32 5.83 -9.22
N SER A 34 -4.14 5.04 -8.54
CA SER A 34 -4.35 5.14 -7.09
C SER A 34 -3.13 4.72 -6.27
N ARG A 35 -2.28 3.86 -6.84
CA ARG A 35 -1.01 3.45 -6.23
C ARG A 35 0.00 4.59 -6.21
N ASP A 36 0.04 5.41 -7.25
CA ASP A 36 0.92 6.59 -7.33
C ASP A 36 0.56 7.68 -6.30
N ASP A 37 -0.65 7.60 -5.74
CA ASP A 37 -1.06 8.49 -4.65
C ASP A 37 -0.48 8.10 -3.30
N VAL A 38 0.12 6.91 -3.13
CA VAL A 38 0.71 6.50 -1.85
C VAL A 38 2.01 7.27 -1.61
N VAL A 39 1.99 8.14 -0.60
CA VAL A 39 3.13 8.99 -0.21
C VAL A 39 4.00 8.29 0.83
N GLU A 40 3.35 7.64 1.81
CA GLU A 40 4.05 6.97 2.91
C GLU A 40 3.23 5.76 3.39
N ILE A 41 3.95 4.68 3.71
CA ILE A 41 3.42 3.56 4.48
C ILE A 41 4.35 3.35 5.67
N LYS A 42 3.81 3.44 6.87
CA LYS A 42 4.53 3.18 8.11
C LYS A 42 3.86 2.06 8.88
N VAL A 43 4.58 0.96 9.06
CA VAL A 43 4.17 -0.15 9.92
C VAL A 43 4.88 0.01 11.26
N THR A 44 4.12 0.07 12.35
CA THR A 44 4.64 0.10 13.71
C THR A 44 4.30 -1.21 14.39
N MET A 45 5.33 -1.97 14.80
CA MET A 45 5.18 -3.23 15.52
C MET A 45 5.68 -3.07 16.95
N GLU A 46 4.85 -3.39 17.93
CA GLU A 46 5.16 -3.23 19.35
C GLU A 46 4.79 -4.48 20.14
N LEU A 47 5.61 -4.88 21.12
CA LEU A 47 5.36 -6.11 21.90
C LEU A 47 4.13 -6.01 22.82
N ASP A 48 3.93 -4.84 23.42
CA ASP A 48 2.90 -4.61 24.46
C ASP A 48 1.72 -3.77 23.96
N LYS A 49 1.70 -3.41 22.67
CA LYS A 49 0.62 -2.63 22.04
C LYS A 49 0.14 -3.31 20.78
N VAL A 50 -1.00 -2.86 20.27
CA VAL A 50 -1.52 -3.32 18.99
C VAL A 50 -0.67 -2.72 17.87
N ASP A 51 -0.19 -3.58 16.98
CA ASP A 51 0.51 -3.16 15.76
C ASP A 51 -0.39 -2.22 14.94
N SER A 52 0.21 -1.22 14.31
CA SER A 52 -0.51 -0.23 13.52
C SER A 52 0.10 -0.01 12.15
N VAL A 53 -0.73 0.48 11.24
CA VAL A 53 -0.30 1.02 9.93
C VAL A 53 -0.83 2.43 9.80
N ASP A 54 0.07 3.35 9.46
CA ASP A 54 -0.26 4.67 8.95
C ASP A 54 -0.05 4.68 7.43
N LEU A 55 -1.08 5.06 6.69
CA LEU A 55 -1.07 5.19 5.22
C LEU A 55 -1.35 6.64 4.86
N LYS A 56 -0.40 7.30 4.20
CA LYS A 56 -0.55 8.68 3.74
C LYS A 56 -0.74 8.71 2.23
N LEU A 57 -1.78 9.41 1.78
CA LEU A 57 -2.16 9.51 0.38
C LEU A 57 -2.15 10.96 -0.11
N ASN A 58 -1.72 11.17 -1.35
CA ASN A 58 -1.97 12.40 -2.07
C ASN A 58 -3.45 12.47 -2.45
N ASN A 59 -4.15 13.43 -1.86
CA ASN A 59 -5.59 13.58 -2.06
C ASN A 59 -5.96 14.53 -3.21
N TYR A 60 -5.01 15.23 -3.84
CA TYR A 60 -5.31 16.25 -4.84
C TYR A 60 -5.22 15.73 -6.29
N ASP A 61 -6.27 15.93 -7.09
CA ASP A 61 -6.23 15.73 -8.55
C ASP A 61 -6.00 17.08 -9.24
N ASP A 62 -4.86 17.24 -9.92
CA ASP A 62 -4.45 18.46 -10.61
C ASP A 62 -5.16 18.69 -11.94
N THR A 63 -5.88 17.67 -12.43
CA THR A 63 -6.63 17.71 -13.68
C THR A 63 -8.06 18.15 -13.43
N THR A 64 -8.70 17.62 -12.39
CA THR A 64 -10.08 17.98 -12.02
C THR A 64 -10.15 19.10 -10.97
N PHE A 65 -9.03 19.46 -10.36
CA PHE A 65 -8.94 20.42 -9.25
C PHE A 65 -9.82 20.04 -8.06
N ASP A 66 -9.89 18.74 -7.74
CA ASP A 66 -10.78 18.18 -6.72
C ASP A 66 -10.06 17.18 -5.79
N LEU A 67 -10.73 16.75 -4.71
CA LEU A 67 -10.23 15.79 -3.74
C LEU A 67 -10.62 14.35 -4.13
N LYS A 68 -9.62 13.52 -4.41
CA LYS A 68 -9.80 12.14 -4.91
C LYS A 68 -10.44 11.20 -3.89
N TRP A 69 -10.05 11.32 -2.62
CA TRP A 69 -10.32 10.34 -1.57
C TRP A 69 -11.28 10.82 -0.50
N SER A 70 -11.49 12.14 -0.38
CA SER A 70 -12.29 12.71 0.72
C SER A 70 -13.74 12.23 0.76
N ASP A 71 -14.36 12.04 -0.41
CA ASP A 71 -15.74 11.54 -0.53
C ASP A 71 -15.81 10.11 -1.11
N ALA A 72 -14.65 9.46 -1.27
CA ALA A 72 -14.57 8.12 -1.86
C ALA A 72 -14.87 7.03 -0.83
N ASP A 73 -15.74 6.08 -1.19
CA ASP A 73 -16.08 4.95 -0.33
C ASP A 73 -14.91 3.98 -0.10
N PHE A 74 -13.88 4.04 -0.95
CA PHE A 74 -12.77 3.09 -0.93
C PHE A 74 -12.07 3.02 0.44
N PHE A 75 -11.70 4.16 1.03
CA PHE A 75 -11.00 4.25 2.31
C PHE A 75 -11.91 4.49 3.52
N ARG A 76 -13.20 4.14 3.41
CA ARG A 76 -14.18 4.38 4.48
C ARG A 76 -13.78 3.69 5.80
N LEU A 77 -14.08 4.36 6.92
CA LEU A 77 -13.91 3.80 8.26
C LEU A 77 -14.58 2.43 8.39
N GLY A 78 -13.88 1.49 9.02
CA GLY A 78 -14.30 0.10 9.19
C GLY A 78 -13.91 -0.83 8.04
N HIS A 79 -13.61 -0.31 6.84
CA HIS A 79 -13.07 -1.13 5.75
C HIS A 79 -11.74 -1.77 6.17
N ARG A 80 -11.50 -2.99 5.69
CA ARG A 80 -10.31 -3.77 6.02
C ARG A 80 -9.19 -3.47 5.05
N VAL A 81 -8.12 -2.89 5.56
CA VAL A 81 -6.86 -2.70 4.86
C VAL A 81 -5.97 -3.92 5.08
N HIS A 82 -5.24 -4.31 4.05
CA HIS A 82 -4.14 -5.27 4.12
C HIS A 82 -2.92 -4.67 3.41
N VAL A 83 -1.82 -4.56 4.16
CA VAL A 83 -0.56 -4.02 3.67
C VAL A 83 0.47 -5.13 3.56
N LYS A 84 1.10 -5.21 2.39
CA LYS A 84 2.28 -6.04 2.14
C LYS A 84 3.43 -5.15 1.73
N LEU A 85 4.63 -5.41 2.25
CA LEU A 85 5.85 -4.66 1.94
C LEU A 85 6.95 -5.64 1.55
N GLY A 86 7.93 -5.17 0.77
CA GLY A 86 9.10 -5.94 0.43
C GLY A 86 9.84 -5.37 -0.76
N TYR A 87 10.39 -6.26 -1.57
CA TYR A 87 10.99 -5.93 -2.85
C TYR A 87 10.12 -6.51 -3.96
N VAL A 88 10.33 -6.05 -5.19
CA VAL A 88 9.67 -6.59 -6.39
C VAL A 88 9.75 -8.12 -6.39
N ASP A 89 8.64 -8.77 -6.73
CA ASP A 89 8.44 -10.24 -6.71
C ASP A 89 8.53 -10.93 -5.33
N SER A 90 8.75 -10.17 -4.24
CA SER A 90 8.91 -10.69 -2.88
C SER A 90 8.25 -9.78 -1.83
N LEU A 91 6.93 -9.75 -1.83
CA LEU A 91 6.13 -9.03 -0.83
C LEU A 91 5.72 -9.94 0.33
N VAL A 92 5.83 -9.43 1.55
CA VAL A 92 5.41 -10.11 2.78
C VAL A 92 4.22 -9.38 3.38
N SER A 93 3.23 -10.15 3.85
CA SER A 93 2.09 -9.62 4.61
C SER A 93 2.56 -9.02 5.92
N MET A 94 2.34 -7.72 6.10
CA MET A 94 2.74 -7.00 7.31
C MET A 94 1.57 -6.87 8.29
N LEU A 95 0.44 -6.31 7.85
CA LEU A 95 -0.71 -6.07 8.72
C LEU A 95 -2.03 -6.16 7.96
N ARG A 96 -3.06 -6.69 8.62
CA ARG A 96 -4.45 -6.69 8.14
C ARG A 96 -5.41 -6.26 9.26
N GLY A 97 -6.13 -5.16 9.06
CA GLY A 97 -7.00 -4.59 10.09
C GLY A 97 -8.02 -3.59 9.53
N PRO A 98 -8.98 -3.15 10.35
CA PRO A 98 -9.94 -2.13 9.96
C PRO A 98 -9.28 -0.73 9.94
N ILE A 99 -9.75 0.14 9.05
CA ILE A 99 -9.45 1.58 9.10
C ILE A 99 -10.21 2.17 10.29
N THR A 100 -9.48 2.67 11.27
CA THR A 100 -10.04 3.25 12.50
C THR A 100 -10.03 4.77 12.50
N THR A 101 -9.15 5.39 11.70
CA THR A 101 -8.95 6.84 11.64
C THR A 101 -8.77 7.28 10.19
N LEU A 102 -9.34 8.45 9.85
CA LEU A 102 -9.07 9.19 8.63
C LEU A 102 -8.89 10.66 9.01
N SER A 103 -7.79 11.26 8.60
CA SER A 103 -7.48 12.66 8.91
C SER A 103 -6.81 13.33 7.71
N PRO A 104 -7.31 14.49 7.26
CA PRO A 104 -6.62 15.27 6.24
C PRO A 104 -5.43 16.02 6.85
N GLU A 105 -4.35 16.14 6.08
CA GLU A 105 -3.20 16.99 6.40
C GLU A 105 -3.02 18.03 5.29
N PHE A 106 -2.92 19.30 5.68
CA PHE A 106 -2.68 20.41 4.77
C PHE A 106 -1.34 21.05 5.10
N VAL A 107 -0.53 21.31 4.08
CA VAL A 107 0.70 22.09 4.25
C VAL A 107 0.34 23.52 4.65
N SER A 108 1.02 24.05 5.67
CA SER A 108 0.86 25.43 6.18
C SER A 108 1.79 26.41 5.49
#